data_AF-X0QA26-F1
#
_entry.id   AF-X0QA26-F1
#
_cell.length_a   1.000
_cell.length_b   1.000
_cell.length_c   1.000
_cell.angle_alpha   90.00
_cell.angle_beta   90.00
_cell.angle_gamma   90.00
#
_symmetry.space_group_name_H-M   'P 1'
#
loop_
_entity.id
_entity.type
_entity.pdbx_description
1 polymer ?
#
loop_
_entity_poly.entity_id
_entity_poly.type
_entity_poly.pdbx_seq_one_letter_code
_entity_poly.pdbx_strand_id
1 'polypeptide(L)'
;MTNLLLATTENTDNQNSQYTSLNDPEIASVVAHINEEHLDELLGFLSAFTSLSTAESDLVDAQITDIYAEGIAIQACPKGVENQSTDAQNNSLHNQTFFIAFAAPISQLDDLQAQYILLKQRADKKLGKKTIKLTKQVFDVQSSYRVSKNMLRLELSMPSLNSDTPLNNTAQLSNVKGVTSSTSVPTNEAGYAYLFDLEHNAMTNALMTDSTDDNKANGNKADDSAKENIRPARPHCYYTLRKAWQADDGIRAWVDVFLHGDTSGGNWAAALQAGETVVTKREFPEKVEHLRDGQAVLIVDETSMPTAARLLELWNNPTPPLVVCVTQDAGDQSYFDNVKMRSGLDCDTESREDNHFTVLPIVTNQPNSGAELATLIDSKLGDYLTDNPLQIDKVWGALEANTAKALRPLLKDRLGLSRADVVVKVYWRHD
;
A
#
# COMPACT_ATOMS: atom_id res chain seq x y z
N MET A 1 -8.47 -71.54 -25.17
CA MET A 1 -7.27 -71.43 -26.03
C MET A 1 -6.58 -70.11 -25.71
N THR A 2 -5.25 -70.16 -25.52
CA THR A 2 -4.24 -69.07 -25.62
C THR A 2 -4.41 -67.83 -24.72
N ASN A 3 -3.60 -67.68 -23.65
CA ASN A 3 -2.23 -67.09 -23.56
C ASN A 3 -2.21 -65.60 -24.01
N LEU A 4 -1.62 -64.63 -23.31
CA LEU A 4 -0.29 -64.62 -22.70
C LEU A 4 -0.07 -63.39 -21.76
N LEU A 5 0.88 -63.57 -20.84
CA LEU A 5 1.67 -62.69 -19.97
C LEU A 5 1.69 -61.14 -20.12
N LEU A 6 1.66 -60.49 -18.94
CA LEU A 6 2.62 -59.54 -18.36
C LEU A 6 3.50 -58.70 -19.30
N ALA A 7 3.33 -57.38 -19.19
CA ALA A 7 4.42 -56.41 -19.30
C ALA A 7 4.18 -55.28 -18.28
N THR A 8 4.96 -55.30 -17.21
CA THR A 8 5.26 -54.16 -16.35
C THR A 8 6.01 -53.11 -17.17
N THR A 9 5.44 -51.93 -17.32
CA THR A 9 6.17 -50.73 -17.77
C THR A 9 6.22 -49.73 -16.63
N GLU A 10 7.46 -49.40 -16.28
CA GLU A 10 7.90 -48.38 -15.34
C GLU A 10 7.11 -47.08 -15.54
N ASN A 11 6.47 -46.62 -14.47
CA ASN A 11 5.93 -45.27 -14.38
C ASN A 11 7.11 -44.32 -14.15
N THR A 12 7.77 -43.91 -15.24
CA THR A 12 8.61 -42.70 -15.21
C THR A 12 7.73 -41.48 -15.35
N ASP A 13 7.87 -40.60 -14.38
CA ASP A 13 7.29 -39.27 -14.24
C ASP A 13 7.18 -38.49 -15.57
N ASN A 14 5.94 -38.14 -15.91
CA ASN A 14 5.62 -36.94 -16.68
C ASN A 14 4.12 -36.68 -16.53
N GLN A 15 3.73 -36.03 -15.43
CA GLN A 15 2.42 -35.41 -15.38
C GLN A 15 2.42 -34.24 -16.37
N ASN A 16 1.68 -34.40 -17.47
CA ASN A 16 1.28 -33.33 -18.36
C ASN A 16 0.63 -32.20 -17.55
N SER A 17 1.36 -31.13 -17.28
CA SER A 17 0.76 -29.89 -16.78
C SER A 17 -0.21 -29.36 -17.83
N GLN A 18 -1.49 -29.24 -17.47
CA GLN A 18 -2.53 -28.64 -18.33
C GLN A 18 -2.26 -27.15 -18.65
N TYR A 19 -1.35 -26.52 -17.91
CA TYR A 19 -1.05 -25.09 -17.97
C TYR A 19 0.42 -24.85 -18.30
N THR A 20 0.72 -23.71 -18.90
CA THR A 20 2.07 -23.37 -19.35
C THR A 20 2.87 -22.80 -18.20
N SER A 21 3.91 -23.50 -17.74
CA SER A 21 4.83 -22.98 -16.72
C SER A 21 5.56 -21.74 -17.25
N LEU A 22 5.64 -20.70 -16.41
CA LEU A 22 6.56 -19.60 -16.64
C LEU A 22 7.93 -20.03 -16.13
N ASN A 23 8.94 -20.03 -16.99
CA ASN A 23 10.30 -20.41 -16.61
C ASN A 23 11.08 -19.16 -16.23
N ASP A 24 10.88 -18.70 -15.00
CA ASP A 24 11.61 -17.55 -14.45
C ASP A 24 12.04 -17.86 -13.00
N PRO A 25 13.33 -17.73 -12.65
CA PRO A 25 13.82 -18.03 -11.30
C PRO A 25 13.19 -17.13 -10.22
N GLU A 26 12.65 -15.96 -10.57
CA GLU A 26 12.05 -15.03 -9.61
C GLU A 26 10.62 -15.43 -9.19
N ILE A 27 9.98 -16.37 -9.90
CA ILE A 27 8.60 -16.80 -9.58
C ILE A 27 8.49 -17.31 -8.15
N ALA A 28 9.48 -18.07 -7.67
CA ALA A 28 9.49 -18.57 -6.30
C ALA A 28 9.48 -17.43 -5.27
N SER A 29 10.23 -16.36 -5.54
CA SER A 29 10.26 -15.15 -4.72
C SER A 29 8.92 -14.41 -4.74
N VAL A 30 8.32 -14.29 -5.93
CA VAL A 30 6.99 -13.67 -6.08
C VAL A 30 5.91 -14.46 -5.35
N VAL A 31 5.89 -15.78 -5.48
CA VAL A 31 4.93 -16.66 -4.78
C VAL A 31 5.10 -16.52 -3.27
N ALA A 32 6.34 -16.59 -2.76
CA ALA A 32 6.61 -16.40 -1.34
C ALA A 32 6.12 -15.03 -0.85
N HIS A 33 6.40 -13.97 -1.58
CA HIS A 33 5.95 -12.62 -1.26
C HIS A 33 4.42 -12.49 -1.22
N ILE A 34 3.72 -13.04 -2.22
CA ILE A 34 2.25 -12.98 -2.27
C ILE A 34 1.64 -13.76 -1.12
N ASN A 35 2.14 -14.96 -0.84
CA ASN A 35 1.63 -15.81 0.24
C ASN A 35 1.81 -15.17 1.62
N GLU A 36 2.91 -14.44 1.80
CA GLU A 36 3.21 -13.78 3.07
C GLU A 36 2.38 -12.51 3.31
N GLU A 37 2.08 -11.73 2.26
CA GLU A 37 1.53 -10.38 2.43
C GLU A 37 0.12 -10.18 1.90
N HIS A 38 -0.33 -11.02 0.98
CA HIS A 38 -1.58 -10.81 0.23
C HIS A 38 -2.61 -11.90 0.48
N LEU A 39 -2.54 -12.59 1.62
CA LEU A 39 -3.50 -13.65 1.96
C LEU A 39 -4.97 -13.18 1.95
N ASP A 40 -5.26 -11.92 2.34
CA ASP A 40 -6.61 -11.34 2.19
C ASP A 40 -7.07 -11.29 0.72
N GLU A 41 -6.15 -11.02 -0.20
CA GLU A 41 -6.43 -10.96 -1.63
C GLU A 41 -6.66 -12.36 -2.18
N LEU A 42 -5.86 -13.34 -1.76
CA LEU A 42 -6.05 -14.75 -2.12
C LEU A 42 -7.41 -15.28 -1.66
N LEU A 43 -7.80 -15.00 -0.41
CA LEU A 43 -9.14 -15.32 0.09
C LEU A 43 -10.22 -14.59 -0.72
N GLY A 44 -9.99 -13.32 -1.06
CA GLY A 44 -10.88 -12.56 -1.95
C GLY A 44 -11.03 -13.19 -3.34
N PHE A 45 -9.96 -13.75 -3.91
CA PHE A 45 -10.02 -14.44 -5.19
C PHE A 45 -10.82 -15.74 -5.09
N LEU A 46 -10.59 -16.52 -4.04
CA LEU A 46 -11.36 -17.73 -3.76
C LEU A 46 -12.85 -17.40 -3.64
N SER A 47 -13.23 -16.42 -2.83
CA SER A 47 -14.64 -16.01 -2.67
C SER A 47 -15.26 -15.44 -3.97
N ALA A 48 -14.47 -14.81 -4.84
CA ALA A 48 -14.99 -14.17 -6.07
C ALA A 48 -15.06 -15.10 -7.28
N PHE A 49 -14.23 -16.15 -7.33
CA PHE A 49 -14.05 -16.98 -8.52
C PHE A 49 -14.31 -18.47 -8.29
N THR A 50 -14.55 -18.90 -7.05
CA THR A 50 -14.85 -20.29 -6.73
C THR A 50 -16.23 -20.42 -6.09
N SER A 51 -16.68 -21.66 -5.90
CA SER A 51 -17.95 -21.97 -5.24
C SER A 51 -17.84 -22.07 -3.71
N LEU A 52 -16.68 -21.73 -3.12
CA LEU A 52 -16.51 -21.74 -1.67
C LEU A 52 -17.49 -20.76 -1.03
N SER A 53 -18.27 -21.24 -0.06
CA SER A 53 -19.16 -20.40 0.72
C SER A 53 -18.36 -19.45 1.62
N THR A 54 -19.02 -18.38 2.11
CA THR A 54 -18.41 -17.46 3.07
C THR A 54 -17.98 -18.18 4.35
N ALA A 55 -18.80 -19.12 4.84
CA ALA A 55 -18.49 -19.91 6.04
C ALA A 55 -17.27 -20.82 5.84
N GLU A 56 -17.09 -21.40 4.64
CA GLU A 56 -15.89 -22.17 4.31
C GLU A 56 -14.66 -21.27 4.15
N SER A 57 -14.83 -20.07 3.58
CA SER A 57 -13.75 -19.09 3.39
C SER A 57 -13.15 -18.62 4.73
N ASP A 58 -13.97 -18.53 5.78
CA ASP A 58 -13.51 -18.16 7.13
C ASP A 58 -12.70 -19.28 7.81
N LEU A 59 -12.90 -20.53 7.39
CA LEU A 59 -12.25 -21.72 7.95
C LEU A 59 -11.03 -22.18 7.16
N VAL A 60 -10.64 -21.46 6.10
CA VAL A 60 -9.47 -21.81 5.28
C VAL A 60 -8.46 -20.68 5.23
N ASP A 61 -7.18 -21.06 5.19
CA ASP A 61 -6.10 -20.23 4.69
C ASP A 61 -5.88 -20.51 3.20
N ALA A 62 -5.15 -19.63 2.51
CA ALA A 62 -4.92 -19.71 1.08
C ALA A 62 -3.46 -19.45 0.74
N GLN A 63 -2.92 -20.22 -0.19
CA GLN A 63 -1.57 -19.99 -0.71
C GLN A 63 -1.53 -20.23 -2.21
N ILE A 64 -0.82 -19.38 -2.94
CA ILE A 64 -0.39 -19.67 -4.29
C ILE A 64 0.60 -20.83 -4.23
N THR A 65 0.35 -21.86 -5.01
CA THR A 65 1.29 -22.97 -5.20
C THR A 65 2.14 -22.76 -6.45
N ASP A 66 1.55 -22.22 -7.51
CA ASP A 66 2.21 -22.01 -8.79
C ASP A 66 1.59 -20.83 -9.57
N ILE A 67 2.40 -20.24 -10.45
CA ILE A 67 2.00 -19.22 -11.42
C ILE A 67 2.27 -19.76 -12.83
N TYR A 68 1.23 -19.76 -13.65
CA TYR A 68 1.25 -20.20 -15.04
C TYR A 68 1.01 -19.01 -15.96
N ALA A 69 1.35 -19.17 -17.25
CA ALA A 69 1.04 -18.16 -18.28
C ALA A 69 -0.43 -17.76 -18.25
N GLU A 70 -1.33 -18.70 -18.00
CA GLU A 70 -2.77 -18.49 -18.07
C GLU A 70 -3.40 -18.02 -16.75
N GLY A 71 -2.71 -18.11 -15.61
CA GLY A 71 -3.31 -17.81 -14.31
C GLY A 71 -2.50 -18.30 -13.10
N ILE A 72 -3.13 -18.26 -11.92
CA ILE A 72 -2.53 -18.70 -10.66
C ILE A 72 -3.25 -19.93 -10.10
N ALA A 73 -2.50 -20.86 -9.51
CA ALA A 73 -3.05 -21.94 -8.71
C ALA A 73 -3.04 -21.55 -7.24
N ILE A 74 -4.21 -21.55 -6.60
CA ILE A 74 -4.39 -21.25 -5.18
C ILE A 74 -4.86 -22.50 -4.47
N GLN A 75 -4.13 -22.95 -3.46
CA GLN A 75 -4.53 -24.00 -2.56
C GLN A 75 -5.23 -23.39 -1.34
N ALA A 76 -6.47 -23.82 -1.09
CA ALA A 76 -7.20 -23.57 0.15
C ALA A 76 -6.87 -24.70 1.14
N CYS A 77 -6.32 -24.33 2.29
CA CYS A 77 -5.96 -25.23 3.39
C CYS A 77 -6.86 -24.94 4.58
N PRO A 78 -7.42 -25.94 5.27
CA PRO A 78 -8.19 -25.71 6.48
C PRO A 78 -7.33 -25.03 7.55
N LYS A 79 -7.86 -24.01 8.22
CA LYS A 79 -7.22 -23.43 9.40
C LYS A 79 -7.15 -24.52 10.47
N GLY A 80 -5.94 -24.78 10.96
CA GLY A 80 -5.75 -25.69 12.10
C GLY A 80 -6.58 -25.18 13.27
N VAL A 81 -7.60 -25.95 13.68
CA VAL A 81 -8.29 -25.70 14.95
C VAL A 81 -7.30 -26.11 16.05
N GLU A 82 -6.51 -25.16 16.54
CA GLU A 82 -5.89 -25.32 17.84
C GLU A 82 -7.02 -25.37 18.88
N ASN A 83 -7.15 -26.55 19.50
CA ASN A 83 -8.07 -26.90 20.59
C ASN A 83 -9.56 -27.00 20.22
N GLN A 84 -9.97 -28.18 19.74
CA GLN A 84 -11.13 -28.85 20.34
C GLN A 84 -11.08 -30.38 20.21
N SER A 85 -11.37 -30.99 21.36
CA SER A 85 -11.49 -32.40 21.71
C SER A 85 -11.97 -33.35 20.60
N THR A 86 -11.34 -34.53 20.59
CA THR A 86 -11.86 -35.78 20.04
C THR A 86 -13.32 -35.99 20.43
N ASP A 87 -14.23 -35.99 19.46
CA ASP A 87 -15.13 -37.11 19.20
C ASP A 87 -16.03 -36.87 17.97
N ALA A 88 -16.16 -37.93 17.16
CA ALA A 88 -17.16 -38.20 16.13
C ALA A 88 -17.16 -37.35 14.83
N GLN A 89 -16.64 -37.98 13.76
CA GLN A 89 -17.08 -37.94 12.35
C GLN A 89 -17.88 -36.70 11.89
N ASN A 90 -17.28 -35.84 11.05
CA ASN A 90 -17.80 -35.49 9.72
C ASN A 90 -16.88 -34.51 8.95
N ASN A 91 -16.64 -34.86 7.68
CA ASN A 91 -15.97 -34.12 6.59
C ASN A 91 -14.51 -33.69 6.82
N SER A 92 -13.59 -34.52 6.32
CA SER A 92 -12.21 -34.14 6.03
C SER A 92 -12.20 -32.97 5.05
N LEU A 93 -11.98 -31.78 5.58
CA LEU A 93 -11.63 -30.59 4.83
C LEU A 93 -10.25 -30.88 4.21
N HIS A 94 -10.24 -31.44 3.00
CA HIS A 94 -9.00 -31.72 2.26
C HIS A 94 -8.51 -30.45 1.59
N ASN A 95 -7.19 -30.32 1.43
CA ASN A 95 -6.61 -29.24 0.65
C ASN A 95 -7.20 -29.26 -0.76
N GLN A 96 -7.78 -28.14 -1.19
CA GLN A 96 -8.39 -28.00 -2.50
C GLN A 96 -7.62 -26.96 -3.29
N THR A 97 -7.16 -27.32 -4.49
CA THR A 97 -6.48 -26.40 -5.40
C THR A 97 -7.46 -25.84 -6.42
N PHE A 98 -7.46 -24.53 -6.58
CA PHE A 98 -8.28 -23.78 -7.53
C PHE A 98 -7.38 -23.06 -8.51
N PHE A 99 -7.68 -23.20 -9.81
CA PHE A 99 -7.03 -22.40 -10.84
C PHE A 99 -7.84 -21.15 -11.14
N ILE A 100 -7.19 -19.98 -11.08
CA ILE A 100 -7.83 -18.68 -11.34
C ILE A 100 -7.13 -18.02 -12.52
N ALA A 101 -7.85 -17.95 -13.64
CA ALA A 101 -7.33 -17.43 -14.90
C ALA A 101 -7.11 -15.91 -14.88
N PHE A 102 -6.04 -15.46 -15.54
CA PHE A 102 -5.81 -14.05 -15.86
C PHE A 102 -6.82 -13.52 -16.88
N ALA A 103 -6.77 -12.22 -17.17
CA ALA A 103 -7.60 -11.64 -18.21
C ALA A 103 -7.04 -11.96 -19.61
N ALA A 104 -5.72 -12.02 -19.72
CA ALA A 104 -4.99 -12.52 -20.88
C ALA A 104 -3.77 -13.33 -20.41
N PRO A 105 -3.33 -14.35 -21.18
CA PRO A 105 -2.10 -15.07 -20.87
C PRO A 105 -0.88 -14.14 -20.88
N ILE A 106 0.10 -14.46 -20.04
CA ILE A 106 1.40 -13.78 -19.98
C ILE A 106 2.50 -14.65 -20.56
N SER A 107 3.50 -14.03 -21.19
CA SER A 107 4.68 -14.72 -21.72
C SER A 107 5.98 -14.37 -20.98
N GLN A 108 5.96 -13.31 -20.16
CA GLN A 108 7.08 -12.82 -19.38
C GLN A 108 6.60 -12.51 -17.95
N LEU A 109 7.50 -12.57 -16.97
CA LEU A 109 7.16 -12.28 -15.58
C LEU A 109 6.76 -10.81 -15.38
N ASP A 110 7.32 -9.88 -16.15
CA ASP A 110 6.99 -8.44 -16.09
C ASP A 110 5.50 -8.15 -16.30
N ASP A 111 4.80 -8.98 -17.08
CA ASP A 111 3.37 -8.85 -17.33
C ASP A 111 2.50 -9.30 -16.14
N LEU A 112 3.08 -10.07 -15.20
CA LEU A 112 2.37 -10.64 -14.06
C LEU A 112 1.75 -9.56 -13.19
N GLN A 113 2.47 -8.46 -12.92
CA GLN A 113 1.96 -7.39 -12.08
C GLN A 113 0.67 -6.79 -12.66
N ALA A 114 0.65 -6.53 -13.97
CA ALA A 114 -0.52 -5.99 -14.65
C ALA A 114 -1.70 -6.99 -14.61
N GLN A 115 -1.46 -8.27 -14.88
CA GLN A 115 -2.51 -9.29 -14.82
C GLN A 115 -3.03 -9.54 -13.40
N TYR A 116 -2.16 -9.50 -12.40
CA TYR A 116 -2.54 -9.64 -11.00
C TYR A 116 -3.43 -8.47 -10.56
N ILE A 117 -3.09 -7.23 -10.94
CA ILE A 117 -3.93 -6.04 -10.70
C ILE A 117 -5.29 -6.19 -11.39
N LEU A 118 -5.34 -6.62 -12.65
CA LEU A 118 -6.60 -6.87 -13.37
C LEU A 118 -7.44 -7.98 -12.71
N LEU A 119 -6.79 -9.03 -12.21
CA LEU A 119 -7.45 -10.09 -11.46
C LEU A 119 -8.08 -9.54 -10.18
N LYS A 120 -7.32 -8.73 -9.43
CA LYS A 120 -7.81 -8.05 -8.22
C LYS A 120 -8.98 -7.11 -8.50
N GLN A 121 -8.92 -6.31 -9.55
CA GLN A 121 -10.04 -5.45 -9.96
C GLN A 121 -11.31 -6.24 -10.28
N ARG A 122 -11.18 -7.39 -10.96
CA ARG A 122 -12.33 -8.28 -11.24
C ARG A 122 -12.89 -8.88 -9.96
N ALA A 123 -12.04 -9.29 -9.02
CA ALA A 123 -12.47 -9.84 -7.73
C ALA A 123 -13.18 -8.80 -6.88
N ASP A 124 -12.55 -7.64 -6.67
CA ASP A 124 -13.10 -6.55 -5.87
C ASP A 124 -14.44 -6.07 -6.43
N LYS A 125 -14.57 -5.96 -7.77
CA LYS A 125 -15.84 -5.61 -8.42
C LYS A 125 -16.95 -6.63 -8.14
N LYS A 126 -16.65 -7.93 -8.18
CA LYS A 126 -17.63 -8.98 -7.82
C LYS A 126 -18.03 -8.92 -6.36
N LEU A 127 -17.10 -8.52 -5.48
CA LEU A 127 -17.30 -8.42 -4.03
C LEU A 127 -17.83 -7.05 -3.58
N GLY A 128 -18.05 -6.09 -4.50
CA GLY A 128 -18.47 -4.73 -4.16
C GLY A 128 -17.42 -3.92 -3.37
N LYS A 129 -16.14 -4.29 -3.45
CA LYS A 129 -15.04 -3.62 -2.75
C LYS A 129 -14.42 -2.52 -3.61
N LYS A 130 -13.80 -1.53 -2.96
CA LYS A 130 -12.92 -0.57 -3.62
C LYS A 130 -11.69 -1.30 -4.15
N THR A 131 -11.18 -0.86 -5.30
CA THR A 131 -10.05 -1.50 -5.96
C THR A 131 -9.01 -0.51 -6.42
N ILE A 132 -7.82 -1.03 -6.71
CA ILE A 132 -6.71 -0.29 -7.31
C ILE A 132 -7.15 0.29 -8.65
N LYS A 133 -6.85 1.56 -8.92
CA LYS A 133 -7.07 2.15 -10.24
C LYS A 133 -5.75 2.42 -10.95
N LEU A 134 -5.70 2.00 -12.22
CA LEU A 134 -4.60 2.30 -13.14
C LEU A 134 -4.93 3.64 -13.81
N THR A 135 -4.54 4.72 -13.14
CA THR A 135 -4.88 6.07 -13.56
C THR A 135 -3.63 6.91 -13.54
N LYS A 136 -3.39 7.59 -14.67
CA LYS A 136 -2.35 8.62 -14.75
C LYS A 136 -2.93 9.95 -14.30
N GLN A 137 -2.31 10.57 -13.30
CA GLN A 137 -2.59 11.94 -12.89
C GLN A 137 -1.31 12.76 -12.95
N VAL A 138 -1.46 14.04 -13.27
CA VAL A 138 -0.35 15.00 -13.32
C VAL A 138 -0.70 16.14 -12.39
N PHE A 139 0.21 16.46 -11.47
CA PHE A 139 0.06 17.58 -10.55
C PHE A 139 1.19 18.58 -10.78
N ASP A 140 0.89 19.86 -10.65
CA ASP A 140 1.87 20.93 -10.59
C ASP A 140 2.35 21.12 -9.16
N VAL A 141 3.65 21.21 -8.95
CA VAL A 141 4.25 21.53 -7.66
C VAL A 141 4.09 23.02 -7.40
N GLN A 142 3.52 23.36 -6.26
CA GLN A 142 3.25 24.74 -5.85
C GLN A 142 4.30 25.23 -4.87
N SER A 143 4.59 24.44 -3.85
CA SER A 143 5.55 24.74 -2.80
C SER A 143 5.93 23.48 -2.03
N SER A 144 6.91 23.59 -1.12
CA SER A 144 7.19 22.55 -0.13
C SER A 144 7.68 23.16 1.19
N TYR A 145 7.38 22.51 2.31
CA TYR A 145 7.84 22.93 3.63
C TYR A 145 7.86 21.77 4.63
N ARG A 146 8.59 21.95 5.74
CA ARG A 146 8.66 20.95 6.82
C ARG A 146 7.47 21.09 7.76
N VAL A 147 6.73 20.00 7.98
CA VAL A 147 5.60 19.94 8.93
C VAL A 147 5.99 19.31 10.28
N SER A 148 7.15 18.66 10.30
CA SER A 148 7.86 18.21 11.51
C SER A 148 9.36 18.20 11.21
N LYS A 149 10.19 17.70 12.13
CA LYS A 149 11.65 17.64 11.96
C LYS A 149 12.07 17.02 10.62
N ASN A 150 11.51 15.87 10.27
CA ASN A 150 11.90 15.08 9.10
C ASN A 150 10.75 14.83 8.12
N MET A 151 9.55 15.37 8.33
CA MET A 151 8.44 15.27 7.37
C MET A 151 8.39 16.49 6.44
N LEU A 152 8.55 16.27 5.13
CA LEU A 152 8.39 17.28 4.09
C LEU A 152 6.98 17.20 3.49
N ARG A 153 6.23 18.29 3.54
CA ARG A 153 4.96 18.42 2.82
C ARG A 153 5.21 19.06 1.46
N LEU A 154 4.77 18.38 0.41
CA LEU A 154 4.62 18.93 -0.94
C LEU A 154 3.20 19.48 -1.09
N GLU A 155 3.10 20.71 -1.58
CA GLU A 155 1.83 21.29 -2.00
C GLU A 155 1.68 21.16 -3.51
N LEU A 156 0.60 20.50 -3.92
CA LEU A 156 0.33 20.14 -5.30
C LEU A 156 -0.99 20.74 -5.76
N SER A 157 -1.12 20.99 -7.06
CA SER A 157 -2.39 21.35 -7.68
C SER A 157 -2.63 20.59 -8.97
N MET A 158 -3.89 20.42 -9.32
CA MET A 158 -4.33 19.94 -10.61
C MET A 158 -5.43 20.89 -11.10
N PRO A 159 -5.21 21.64 -12.19
CA PRO A 159 -6.18 22.62 -12.66
C PRO A 159 -7.51 21.96 -13.04
N SER A 160 -8.62 22.67 -12.83
CA SER A 160 -9.91 22.22 -13.33
C SER A 160 -9.89 22.22 -14.86
N LEU A 161 -10.28 21.11 -15.50
CA LEU A 161 -10.52 21.10 -16.94
C LEU A 161 -11.80 21.91 -17.22
N ASN A 162 -11.66 23.23 -17.33
CA ASN A 162 -12.64 24.06 -18.01
C ASN A 162 -12.54 23.77 -19.51
N SER A 163 -13.69 23.49 -20.12
CA SER A 163 -13.89 22.81 -21.41
C SER A 163 -13.29 23.45 -22.68
N ASP A 164 -12.43 24.48 -22.60
CA ASP A 164 -12.03 25.28 -23.77
C ASP A 164 -10.52 25.46 -23.97
N THR A 165 -9.66 24.71 -23.26
CA THR A 165 -8.21 24.67 -23.57
C THR A 165 -7.80 23.31 -24.12
N PRO A 166 -7.35 23.22 -25.39
CA PRO A 166 -6.75 22.01 -25.90
C PRO A 166 -5.44 21.77 -25.14
N LEU A 167 -5.37 20.73 -24.31
CA LEU A 167 -4.08 20.29 -23.77
C LEU A 167 -3.24 19.74 -24.93
N ASN A 168 -2.24 20.51 -25.36
CA ASN A 168 -1.20 19.99 -26.26
C ASN A 168 -0.30 18.93 -25.59
N ASN A 169 -0.41 18.72 -24.27
CA ASN A 169 0.48 17.82 -23.52
C ASN A 169 -0.16 16.52 -22.99
N THR A 170 -1.48 16.30 -23.07
CA THR A 170 -2.09 14.99 -22.72
C THR A 170 -2.13 14.01 -23.89
N ALA A 171 -1.92 14.47 -25.12
CA ALA A 171 -2.09 13.65 -26.33
C ALA A 171 -0.91 12.71 -26.66
N GLN A 172 0.24 12.81 -25.98
CA GLN A 172 1.43 12.02 -26.34
C GLN A 172 1.78 10.83 -25.44
N LEU A 173 1.02 10.55 -24.38
CA LEU A 173 1.39 9.49 -23.41
C LEU A 173 0.35 8.35 -23.24
N SER A 174 -0.61 8.21 -24.16
CA SER A 174 -1.69 7.20 -24.09
C SER A 174 -1.39 5.87 -24.80
N ASN A 175 -0.13 5.55 -25.11
CA ASN A 175 0.21 4.31 -25.82
C ASN A 175 0.33 3.05 -24.95
N VAL A 176 0.01 3.12 -23.64
CA VAL A 176 -0.10 1.93 -22.79
C VAL A 176 -1.56 1.48 -22.74
N LYS A 177 -1.85 0.33 -23.36
CA LYS A 177 -3.17 -0.33 -23.29
C LYS A 177 -3.61 -0.48 -21.82
N GLY A 178 -4.69 0.21 -21.43
CA GLY A 178 -5.34 0.05 -20.13
C GLY A 178 -5.27 1.23 -19.16
N VAL A 179 -4.53 2.31 -19.47
CA VAL A 179 -4.48 3.51 -18.62
C VAL A 179 -5.55 4.52 -19.04
N THR A 180 -6.46 4.88 -18.13
CA THR A 180 -7.41 5.99 -18.34
C THR A 180 -6.88 7.26 -17.68
N SER A 181 -6.93 8.39 -18.38
CA SER A 181 -6.72 9.71 -17.77
C SER A 181 -8.00 10.09 -17.03
N SER A 182 -7.94 10.14 -15.70
CA SER A 182 -9.06 10.58 -14.84
C SER A 182 -8.64 11.83 -14.08
N THR A 183 -9.51 12.84 -14.07
CA THR A 183 -9.37 14.05 -13.26
C THR A 183 -9.98 13.90 -11.86
N SER A 184 -10.54 12.73 -11.52
CA SER A 184 -11.10 12.50 -10.18
C SER A 184 -10.02 12.03 -9.21
N VAL A 185 -9.71 12.88 -8.24
CA VAL A 185 -8.93 12.55 -7.05
C VAL A 185 -9.92 12.40 -5.88
N PRO A 186 -9.88 11.31 -5.09
CA PRO A 186 -10.73 11.15 -3.92
C PRO A 186 -10.43 12.25 -2.88
N THR A 187 -11.35 13.23 -2.75
CA THR A 187 -11.20 14.34 -1.81
C THR A 187 -11.74 14.03 -0.41
N ASN A 188 -12.69 13.10 -0.31
CA ASN A 188 -13.41 12.78 0.94
C ASN A 188 -13.03 11.42 1.52
N GLU A 189 -11.89 10.87 1.12
CA GLU A 189 -11.43 9.55 1.54
C GLU A 189 -10.02 9.63 2.13
N ALA A 190 -9.69 8.67 2.99
CA ALA A 190 -8.40 8.59 3.67
C ALA A 190 -7.54 7.45 3.13
N GLY A 191 -6.22 7.65 3.22
CA GLY A 191 -5.21 6.60 3.07
C GLY A 191 -4.92 6.12 1.65
N TYR A 192 -5.37 6.83 0.62
CA TYR A 192 -4.99 6.46 -0.74
C TYR A 192 -3.49 6.60 -0.94
N ALA A 193 -2.84 5.49 -1.29
CA ALA A 193 -1.45 5.47 -1.72
C ALA A 193 -1.37 5.66 -3.23
N TYR A 194 -0.49 6.54 -3.68
CA TYR A 194 -0.27 6.85 -5.08
C TYR A 194 1.13 6.45 -5.49
N LEU A 195 1.26 5.79 -6.64
CA LEU A 195 2.56 5.46 -7.20
C LEU A 195 3.10 6.63 -8.00
N PHE A 196 4.07 7.35 -7.45
CA PHE A 196 4.76 8.45 -8.10
C PHE A 196 5.85 7.95 -9.06
N ASP A 197 6.02 8.65 -10.18
CA ASP A 197 7.06 8.45 -11.18
C ASP A 197 8.25 9.39 -10.90
N LEU A 198 9.28 8.86 -10.25
CA LEU A 198 10.43 9.64 -9.79
C LEU A 198 11.32 10.07 -10.97
N GLU A 199 11.24 9.35 -12.09
CA GLU A 199 11.98 9.67 -13.33
C GLU A 199 11.31 10.73 -14.20
N HIS A 200 10.08 11.14 -13.89
CA HIS A 200 9.30 12.06 -14.73
C HIS A 200 10.06 13.37 -15.03
N ASN A 201 10.76 13.92 -14.03
CA ASN A 201 11.57 15.13 -14.19
C ASN A 201 13.04 14.86 -14.56
N ALA A 202 13.47 13.59 -14.61
CA ALA A 202 14.86 13.23 -14.91
C ALA A 202 15.20 13.41 -16.41
N MET A 203 14.20 13.33 -17.30
CA MET A 203 14.42 13.48 -18.75
C MET A 203 14.35 14.93 -19.25
N THR A 204 13.65 15.82 -18.54
CA THR A 204 13.46 17.22 -18.95
C THR A 204 14.77 18.01 -18.94
N ASN A 205 15.70 17.65 -18.06
CA ASN A 205 17.01 18.31 -17.95
C ASN A 205 18.03 17.80 -18.97
N ALA A 206 17.88 16.59 -19.53
CA ALA A 206 18.82 16.05 -20.52
C ALA A 206 18.64 16.66 -21.92
N LEU A 207 17.41 17.06 -22.27
CA LEU A 207 17.09 17.70 -23.56
C LEU A 207 17.45 19.21 -23.59
N MET A 208 17.52 19.85 -22.42
CA MET A 208 17.96 21.26 -22.32
C MET A 208 19.47 21.42 -22.44
N THR A 209 20.27 20.40 -22.10
CA THR A 209 21.74 20.43 -22.24
C THR A 209 22.24 20.13 -23.65
N ASP A 210 21.38 19.63 -24.56
CA ASP A 210 21.75 19.26 -25.93
C ASP A 210 21.30 20.29 -26.98
N SER A 211 20.71 21.42 -26.55
CA SER A 211 20.16 22.46 -27.44
C SER A 211 20.85 23.83 -27.32
N THR A 212 22.08 23.89 -26.79
CA THR A 212 22.92 25.10 -26.87
C THR A 212 24.32 24.79 -27.39
N ASP A 213 24.56 25.32 -28.60
CA ASP A 213 25.83 25.79 -29.16
C ASP A 213 26.86 24.79 -29.72
N ASP A 214 26.65 24.42 -30.99
CA ASP A 214 27.70 24.54 -32.00
C ASP A 214 28.05 26.03 -32.21
N ASN A 215 28.83 26.63 -31.31
CA ASN A 215 29.80 27.68 -31.67
C ASN A 215 30.78 27.98 -30.54
N LYS A 216 32.06 27.83 -30.87
CA LYS A 216 33.21 28.05 -29.99
C LYS A 216 33.40 29.51 -29.58
N ALA A 217 33.99 29.62 -28.38
CA ALA A 217 34.98 30.60 -27.92
C ALA A 217 34.45 31.90 -27.29
N ASN A 218 34.36 31.91 -25.95
CA ASN A 218 35.26 32.73 -25.15
C ASN A 218 35.21 32.34 -23.67
N GLY A 219 36.37 32.39 -23.02
CA GLY A 219 36.54 31.98 -21.63
C GLY A 219 35.81 32.88 -20.65
N ASN A 220 35.15 32.25 -19.68
CA ASN A 220 35.05 32.69 -18.30
C ASN A 220 34.73 31.46 -17.44
N LYS A 221 35.62 31.14 -16.50
CA LYS A 221 35.35 30.17 -15.45
C LYS A 221 34.30 30.77 -14.52
N ALA A 222 33.07 30.31 -14.63
CA ALA A 222 32.10 30.36 -13.54
C ALA A 222 31.94 28.91 -13.04
N ASP A 223 32.12 28.72 -11.74
CA ASP A 223 31.76 27.48 -11.04
C ASP A 223 30.24 27.33 -11.13
N ASP A 224 29.78 26.60 -12.14
CA ASP A 224 28.42 26.09 -12.18
C ASP A 224 28.48 24.64 -11.68
N SER A 225 27.99 24.44 -10.45
CA SER A 225 27.76 23.11 -9.89
C SER A 225 26.72 22.41 -10.75
N ALA A 226 27.20 21.67 -11.76
CA ALA A 226 26.38 20.82 -12.59
C ALA A 226 25.53 19.92 -11.68
N LYS A 227 24.21 20.10 -11.74
CA LYS A 227 23.28 19.08 -11.25
C LYS A 227 23.54 17.83 -12.09
N GLU A 228 24.38 16.92 -11.61
CA GLU A 228 24.46 15.59 -12.19
C GLU A 228 23.03 15.02 -12.21
N ASN A 229 22.52 14.72 -13.41
CA ASN A 229 21.25 14.04 -13.59
C ASN A 229 21.42 12.58 -13.13
N ILE A 230 21.46 12.38 -11.81
CA ILE A 230 21.50 11.07 -11.20
C ILE A 230 20.09 10.50 -11.35
N ARG A 231 19.92 9.52 -12.25
CA ARG A 231 18.68 8.75 -12.32
C ARG A 231 18.42 8.14 -10.94
N PRO A 232 17.19 8.23 -10.41
CA PRO A 232 16.88 7.62 -9.13
C PRO A 232 17.08 6.12 -9.22
N ALA A 233 17.68 5.51 -8.19
CA ALA A 233 17.89 4.06 -8.14
C ALA A 233 16.56 3.29 -8.20
N ARG A 234 15.46 3.94 -7.77
CA ARG A 234 14.09 3.44 -7.90
C ARG A 234 13.25 4.37 -8.78
N PRO A 235 12.65 3.87 -9.87
CA PRO A 235 11.87 4.72 -10.77
C PRO A 235 10.49 5.10 -10.21
N HIS A 236 9.98 4.34 -9.23
CA HIS A 236 8.67 4.56 -8.63
C HIS A 236 8.71 4.48 -7.10
N CYS A 237 7.84 5.24 -6.44
CA CYS A 237 7.64 5.17 -4.99
C CYS A 237 6.16 5.40 -4.63
N TYR A 238 5.66 4.65 -3.64
CA TYR A 238 4.31 4.89 -3.12
C TYR A 238 4.35 5.96 -2.03
N TYR A 239 3.48 6.95 -2.15
CA TYR A 239 3.23 7.92 -1.08
C TYR A 239 1.74 8.07 -0.84
N THR A 240 1.36 8.31 0.42
CA THR A 240 -0.01 8.68 0.76
C THR A 240 -0.28 10.09 0.25
N LEU A 241 -1.38 10.26 -0.48
CA LEU A 241 -1.97 11.58 -0.71
C LEU A 241 -2.58 12.05 0.62
N ARG A 242 -1.78 12.78 1.40
CA ARG A 242 -2.13 13.21 2.77
C ARG A 242 -3.50 13.87 2.82
N LYS A 243 -3.83 14.70 1.83
CA LYS A 243 -5.13 15.37 1.72
C LYS A 243 -5.33 15.87 0.29
N ALA A 244 -6.55 15.82 -0.21
CA ALA A 244 -6.95 16.52 -1.42
C ALA A 244 -8.31 17.20 -1.21
N TRP A 245 -8.50 18.35 -1.83
CA TRP A 245 -9.76 19.10 -1.76
C TRP A 245 -10.00 19.91 -3.03
N GLN A 246 -11.27 20.18 -3.30
CA GLN A 246 -11.66 21.08 -4.37
C GLN A 246 -11.40 22.53 -3.93
N ALA A 247 -10.72 23.29 -4.77
CA ALA A 247 -10.55 24.73 -4.68
C ALA A 247 -11.19 25.38 -5.93
N ASP A 248 -11.25 26.72 -5.93
CA ASP A 248 -11.85 27.50 -7.02
C ASP A 248 -11.13 27.31 -8.36
N ASP A 249 -9.83 27.04 -8.33
CA ASP A 249 -8.95 26.90 -9.50
C ASP A 249 -8.65 25.44 -9.88
N GLY A 250 -9.23 24.47 -9.19
CA GLY A 250 -8.99 23.06 -9.42
C GLY A 250 -8.89 22.25 -8.15
N ILE A 251 -8.15 21.14 -8.21
CA ILE A 251 -7.88 20.31 -7.04
C ILE A 251 -6.57 20.76 -6.42
N ARG A 252 -6.56 20.92 -5.10
CA ARG A 252 -5.35 21.10 -4.30
C ARG A 252 -5.08 19.81 -3.53
N ALA A 253 -3.81 19.51 -3.34
CA ALA A 253 -3.37 18.28 -2.70
C ALA A 253 -2.11 18.48 -1.86
N TRP A 254 -1.99 17.68 -0.82
CA TRP A 254 -0.79 17.53 -0.01
C TRP A 254 -0.27 16.11 -0.10
N VAL A 255 1.05 15.98 -0.18
CA VAL A 255 1.78 14.71 -0.03
C VAL A 255 2.84 14.95 1.02
N ASP A 256 2.91 14.08 2.02
CA ASP A 256 3.89 14.17 3.09
C ASP A 256 4.90 13.05 2.91
N VAL A 257 6.17 13.42 2.82
CA VAL A 257 7.31 12.52 2.57
C VAL A 257 8.24 12.56 3.76
N PHE A 258 8.43 11.41 4.41
CA PHE A 258 9.43 11.25 5.44
C PHE A 258 10.83 11.26 4.82
N LEU A 259 11.67 12.22 5.23
CA LEU A 259 13.03 12.35 4.75
C LEU A 259 13.99 11.68 5.73
N HIS A 260 14.61 10.60 5.29
CA HIS A 260 15.61 9.85 6.04
C HIS A 260 16.72 9.38 5.12
N GLY A 261 17.95 9.38 5.65
CA GLY A 261 19.14 8.92 4.94
C GLY A 261 19.28 9.50 3.53
N ASP A 262 19.87 8.71 2.65
CA ASP A 262 20.03 9.00 1.23
C ASP A 262 19.11 8.06 0.43
N THR A 263 17.83 8.43 0.29
CA THR A 263 16.82 7.61 -0.39
C THR A 263 16.34 8.24 -1.68
N SER A 264 16.09 7.43 -2.71
CA SER A 264 15.60 7.92 -4.02
C SER A 264 14.31 8.75 -3.86
N GLY A 265 13.40 8.29 -3.01
CA GLY A 265 12.14 8.99 -2.74
C GLY A 265 12.33 10.30 -2.00
N GLY A 266 13.15 10.33 -0.95
CA GLY A 266 13.41 11.54 -0.18
C GLY A 266 14.17 12.60 -0.99
N ASN A 267 15.20 12.19 -1.73
CA ASN A 267 15.97 13.08 -2.60
C ASN A 267 15.11 13.68 -3.71
N TRP A 268 14.27 12.84 -4.35
CA TRP A 268 13.31 13.31 -5.34
C TRP A 268 12.40 14.39 -4.74
N ALA A 269 11.76 14.12 -3.61
CA ALA A 269 10.84 15.07 -2.99
C ALA A 269 11.53 16.37 -2.56
N ALA A 270 12.75 16.29 -2.04
CA ALA A 270 13.55 17.44 -1.62
C ALA A 270 14.05 18.30 -2.80
N ALA A 271 14.22 17.71 -3.98
CA ALA A 271 14.71 18.40 -5.16
C ALA A 271 13.61 19.14 -5.95
N LEU A 272 12.34 18.80 -5.73
CA LEU A 272 11.20 19.38 -6.46
C LEU A 272 11.09 20.90 -6.23
N GLN A 273 10.86 21.62 -7.32
CA GLN A 273 10.67 23.07 -7.31
C GLN A 273 9.27 23.48 -7.76
N ALA A 274 8.81 24.64 -7.30
CA ALA A 274 7.55 25.22 -7.76
C ALA A 274 7.54 25.39 -9.29
N GLY A 275 6.45 24.99 -9.94
CA GLY A 275 6.29 24.98 -11.39
C GLY A 275 6.71 23.69 -12.09
N GLU A 276 7.41 22.78 -11.40
CA GLU A 276 7.62 21.43 -11.92
C GLU A 276 6.34 20.59 -11.83
N THR A 277 6.31 19.45 -12.53
CA THR A 277 5.18 18.52 -12.48
C THR A 277 5.58 17.21 -11.82
N VAL A 278 4.62 16.52 -11.21
CA VAL A 278 4.76 15.16 -10.70
C VAL A 278 3.67 14.29 -11.29
N VAL A 279 4.00 13.02 -11.56
CA VAL A 279 3.08 12.07 -12.20
C VAL A 279 2.81 10.91 -11.27
N THR A 280 1.54 10.56 -11.10
CA THR A 280 1.13 9.29 -10.50
C THR A 280 0.65 8.34 -11.58
N LYS A 281 0.86 7.03 -11.40
CA LYS A 281 0.47 5.98 -12.36
C LYS A 281 -0.62 5.04 -11.82
N ARG A 282 -0.78 4.99 -10.50
CA ARG A 282 -1.67 4.08 -9.79
C ARG A 282 -2.19 4.73 -8.53
N GLU A 283 -3.41 4.40 -8.15
CA GLU A 283 -3.97 4.71 -6.84
C GLU A 283 -4.46 3.44 -6.15
N PHE A 284 -4.09 3.28 -4.88
CA PHE A 284 -4.45 2.12 -4.06
C PHE A 284 -5.27 2.59 -2.85
N PRO A 285 -6.54 2.16 -2.71
CA PRO A 285 -7.36 2.52 -1.56
C PRO A 285 -6.87 1.84 -0.27
N GLU A 286 -6.91 2.58 0.84
CA GLU A 286 -6.63 2.02 2.17
C GLU A 286 -7.80 1.15 2.64
N LYS A 287 -7.48 0.08 3.38
CA LYS A 287 -8.49 -0.79 3.99
C LYS A 287 -8.76 -0.30 5.41
N VAL A 288 -9.89 0.37 5.61
CA VAL A 288 -10.22 1.08 6.88
C VAL A 288 -11.66 0.86 7.32
N GLU A 289 -12.40 0.02 6.61
CA GLU A 289 -13.82 -0.24 6.86
C GLU A 289 -14.08 -0.84 8.25
N HIS A 290 -13.12 -1.60 8.81
CA HIS A 290 -13.23 -2.19 10.14
C HIS A 290 -13.11 -1.17 11.27
N LEU A 291 -12.64 0.05 10.99
CA LEU A 291 -12.44 1.11 12.01
C LEU A 291 -13.71 1.92 12.32
N ARG A 292 -14.86 1.57 11.72
CA ARG A 292 -16.11 2.36 11.82
C ARG A 292 -16.77 2.32 13.19
N ASP A 293 -16.45 1.34 14.01
CA ASP A 293 -16.98 1.13 15.35
C ASP A 293 -15.91 0.61 16.31
N GLY A 294 -16.26 0.59 17.60
CA GLY A 294 -15.40 0.11 18.67
C GLY A 294 -14.24 1.05 19.01
N GLN A 295 -13.51 0.72 20.07
CA GLN A 295 -12.29 1.41 20.45
C GLN A 295 -11.16 0.97 19.52
N ALA A 296 -10.62 1.92 18.74
CA ALA A 296 -9.54 1.65 17.80
C ALA A 296 -8.17 2.04 18.36
N VAL A 297 -7.12 1.32 17.92
CA VAL A 297 -5.72 1.74 18.02
C VAL A 297 -5.15 1.92 16.62
N LEU A 298 -4.50 3.06 16.37
CA LEU A 298 -3.73 3.35 15.16
C LEU A 298 -2.23 3.27 15.50
N ILE A 299 -1.49 2.35 14.90
CA ILE A 299 -0.04 2.18 15.15
C ILE A 299 0.73 2.63 13.92
N VAL A 300 1.51 3.69 14.06
CA VAL A 300 2.19 4.35 12.94
C VAL A 300 3.66 4.59 13.19
N ASP A 301 4.46 4.45 12.13
CA ASP A 301 5.78 5.06 12.00
C ASP A 301 5.68 6.31 11.11
N GLU A 302 6.80 6.99 10.87
CA GLU A 302 6.79 8.23 10.08
C GLU A 302 6.20 8.06 8.69
N THR A 303 6.37 6.89 8.07
CA THR A 303 5.87 6.64 6.71
C THR A 303 4.35 6.53 6.64
N SER A 304 3.69 6.16 7.75
CA SER A 304 2.24 5.97 7.82
C SER A 304 1.48 7.04 8.60
N MET A 305 2.20 7.94 9.30
CA MET A 305 1.63 9.12 9.94
C MET A 305 0.72 9.96 9.00
N PRO A 306 1.07 10.17 7.72
CA PRO A 306 0.17 10.88 6.79
C PRO A 306 -1.19 10.20 6.60
N THR A 307 -1.21 8.87 6.56
CA THR A 307 -2.45 8.09 6.46
C THR A 307 -3.28 8.24 7.74
N ALA A 308 -2.68 8.04 8.92
CA ALA A 308 -3.38 8.19 10.19
C ALA A 308 -3.93 9.60 10.39
N ALA A 309 -3.17 10.64 10.05
CA ALA A 309 -3.64 12.01 10.17
C ALA A 309 -4.85 12.29 9.27
N ARG A 310 -4.88 11.72 8.05
CA ARG A 310 -6.07 11.83 7.19
C ARG A 310 -7.26 11.03 7.73
N LEU A 311 -7.01 9.87 8.34
CA LEU A 311 -8.05 9.09 8.99
C LEU A 311 -8.69 9.85 10.16
N LEU A 312 -7.87 10.51 10.99
CA LEU A 312 -8.34 11.33 12.11
C LEU A 312 -9.19 12.51 11.62
N GLU A 313 -8.72 13.23 10.59
CA GLU A 313 -9.47 14.34 9.97
C GLU A 313 -10.83 13.93 9.37
N LEU A 314 -11.00 12.65 9.03
CA LEU A 314 -12.23 12.08 8.47
C LEU A 314 -12.90 11.11 9.44
N TRP A 315 -12.48 11.09 10.71
CA TRP A 315 -12.92 10.10 11.67
C TRP A 315 -14.44 10.15 11.84
N ASN A 316 -15.05 8.98 11.70
CA ASN A 316 -16.51 8.84 11.74
C ASN A 316 -16.94 7.72 12.70
N ASN A 317 -16.01 7.20 13.49
CA ASN A 317 -16.30 6.32 14.60
C ASN A 317 -16.57 7.19 15.85
N PRO A 318 -17.69 6.98 16.57
CA PRO A 318 -18.00 7.77 17.76
C PRO A 318 -16.94 7.71 18.86
N THR A 319 -16.13 6.65 18.90
CA THR A 319 -15.06 6.47 19.87
C THR A 319 -13.73 6.98 19.30
N PRO A 320 -13.07 7.96 19.95
CA PRO A 320 -11.75 8.43 19.53
C PRO A 320 -10.69 7.31 19.61
N PRO A 321 -9.78 7.23 18.64
CA PRO A 321 -8.73 6.21 18.68
C PRO A 321 -7.60 6.58 19.64
N LEU A 322 -6.87 5.56 20.08
CA LEU A 322 -5.51 5.71 20.61
C LEU A 322 -4.52 5.64 19.44
N VAL A 323 -3.60 6.61 19.33
CA VAL A 323 -2.56 6.63 18.29
C VAL A 323 -1.23 6.29 18.93
N VAL A 324 -0.66 5.13 18.61
CA VAL A 324 0.73 4.80 18.97
C VAL A 324 1.63 5.37 17.88
N CYS A 325 2.35 6.44 18.20
CA CYS A 325 3.21 7.15 17.26
C CYS A 325 4.68 6.83 17.50
N VAL A 326 5.26 6.02 16.62
CA VAL A 326 6.66 5.64 16.64
C VAL A 326 7.46 6.61 15.78
N THR A 327 8.48 7.24 16.34
CA THR A 327 9.40 8.10 15.58
C THR A 327 10.85 7.89 15.98
N GLN A 328 11.76 8.14 15.04
CA GLN A 328 13.20 8.15 15.26
C GLN A 328 13.64 9.40 15.99
N ASP A 329 13.05 10.56 15.68
CA ASP A 329 13.34 11.84 16.31
C ASP A 329 12.13 12.34 17.11
N ALA A 330 12.38 12.88 18.30
CA ALA A 330 11.33 13.45 19.15
C ALA A 330 10.61 14.64 18.49
N GLY A 331 11.30 15.39 17.64
CA GLY A 331 10.74 16.50 16.87
C GLY A 331 9.77 16.08 15.76
N ASP A 332 9.64 14.79 15.48
CA ASP A 332 8.61 14.27 14.57
C ASP A 332 7.28 13.99 15.27
N GLN A 333 7.26 13.84 16.59
CA GLN A 333 6.03 13.60 17.36
C GLN A 333 5.03 14.77 17.25
N SER A 334 5.51 16.00 17.01
CA SER A 334 4.66 17.19 16.85
C SER A 334 3.81 17.19 15.58
N TYR A 335 3.97 16.21 14.69
CA TYR A 335 3.19 16.10 13.45
C TYR A 335 1.68 16.06 13.72
N PHE A 336 1.26 15.43 14.82
CA PHE A 336 -0.15 15.31 15.19
C PHE A 336 -0.72 16.52 15.91
N ASP A 337 0.10 17.47 16.38
CA ASP A 337 -0.34 18.64 17.16
C ASP A 337 -1.36 19.51 16.40
N ASN A 338 -1.26 19.54 15.07
CA ASN A 338 -2.12 20.33 14.20
C ASN A 338 -3.25 19.51 13.55
N VAL A 339 -3.35 18.22 13.86
CA VAL A 339 -4.38 17.33 13.30
C VAL A 339 -5.65 17.49 14.12
N LYS A 340 -6.72 17.96 13.49
CA LYS A 340 -8.04 18.09 14.11
C LYS A 340 -8.94 16.96 13.65
N MET A 341 -9.51 16.22 14.59
CA MET A 341 -10.55 15.25 14.27
C MET A 341 -11.80 15.94 13.76
N ARG A 342 -12.53 15.29 12.86
CA ARG A 342 -13.83 15.77 12.41
C ARG A 342 -14.78 15.83 13.61
N SER A 343 -15.19 17.03 14.00
CA SER A 343 -16.38 17.18 14.84
C SER A 343 -17.61 16.83 14.00
N GLY A 344 -18.46 15.93 14.49
CA GLY A 344 -19.71 15.57 13.81
C GLY A 344 -20.50 16.82 13.35
N LEU A 345 -21.18 16.70 12.21
CA LEU A 345 -21.97 17.79 11.62
C LEU A 345 -22.93 18.42 12.66
N ASP A 346 -23.05 19.74 12.57
CA ASP A 346 -24.06 20.60 13.21
C ASP A 346 -23.97 20.77 14.73
N CYS A 347 -23.08 21.66 15.18
CA CYS A 347 -23.41 22.65 16.21
C CYS A 347 -22.33 23.73 16.31
N ASP A 348 -22.73 24.99 16.12
CA ASP A 348 -21.97 26.22 16.43
C ASP A 348 -21.75 26.38 17.95
N THR A 349 -21.29 25.33 18.62
CA THR A 349 -20.87 25.37 20.02
C THR A 349 -19.41 24.97 20.07
N GLU A 350 -18.55 25.96 20.25
CA GLU A 350 -17.10 25.86 20.50
C GLU A 350 -16.74 25.10 21.80
N SER A 351 -17.60 24.20 22.30
CA SER A 351 -17.51 23.64 23.65
C SER A 351 -17.66 22.12 23.70
N ARG A 352 -17.09 21.38 22.74
CA ARG A 352 -16.89 19.93 22.89
C ARG A 352 -15.40 19.64 23.05
N GLU A 353 -14.95 19.69 24.31
CA GLU A 353 -13.61 19.25 24.73
C GLU A 353 -13.35 17.75 24.47
N ASP A 354 -14.38 16.99 24.05
CA ASP A 354 -14.38 15.52 23.99
C ASP A 354 -13.95 14.89 22.64
N ASN A 355 -13.62 15.68 21.60
CA ASN A 355 -13.21 15.13 20.28
C ASN A 355 -11.69 15.05 20.10
N HIS A 356 -10.95 14.74 21.17
CA HIS A 356 -9.50 14.60 21.13
C HIS A 356 -9.11 13.12 21.12
N PHE A 357 -8.26 12.73 20.17
CA PHE A 357 -7.59 11.43 20.20
C PHE A 357 -6.39 11.49 21.15
N THR A 358 -5.95 10.35 21.66
CA THR A 358 -4.74 10.30 22.50
C THR A 358 -3.56 9.83 21.66
N VAL A 359 -2.40 10.47 21.82
CA VAL A 359 -1.14 10.00 21.24
C VAL A 359 -0.30 9.36 22.35
N LEU A 360 0.08 8.09 22.14
CA LEU A 360 1.11 7.38 22.91
C LEU A 360 2.43 7.48 22.12
N PRO A 361 3.34 8.38 22.51
CA PRO A 361 4.60 8.56 21.79
C PRO A 361 5.61 7.45 22.12
N ILE A 362 6.31 6.97 21.09
CA ILE A 362 7.47 6.08 21.21
C ILE A 362 8.60 6.70 20.39
N VAL A 363 9.61 7.24 21.07
CA VAL A 363 10.80 7.82 20.41
C VAL A 363 11.96 6.85 20.51
N THR A 364 12.47 6.35 19.38
CA THR A 364 13.53 5.35 19.35
C THR A 364 14.94 5.96 19.39
N ASN A 365 15.09 7.25 19.04
CA ASN A 365 16.36 7.98 18.94
C ASN A 365 17.36 7.40 17.91
N GLN A 366 16.93 6.45 17.10
CA GLN A 366 17.71 5.81 16.05
C GLN A 366 16.77 5.09 15.06
N PRO A 367 17.19 4.86 13.80
CA PRO A 367 16.48 3.94 12.91
C PRO A 367 16.27 2.60 13.62
N ASN A 368 15.01 2.21 13.77
CA ASN A 368 14.64 0.97 14.44
C ASN A 368 13.54 0.27 13.63
N SER A 369 13.58 -1.06 13.61
CA SER A 369 12.69 -1.90 12.81
C SER A 369 12.81 -3.36 13.26
N GLY A 370 11.95 -4.23 12.73
CA GLY A 370 11.94 -5.64 13.03
C GLY A 370 11.32 -6.00 14.37
N ALA A 371 11.64 -7.20 14.85
CA ALA A 371 11.01 -7.81 16.03
C ALA A 371 11.26 -7.03 17.34
N GLU A 372 12.41 -6.37 17.46
CA GLU A 372 12.72 -5.54 18.63
C GLU A 372 11.76 -4.35 18.73
N LEU A 373 11.52 -3.66 17.62
CA LEU A 373 10.56 -2.56 17.57
C LEU A 373 9.13 -3.07 17.81
N ALA A 374 8.75 -4.21 17.24
CA ALA A 374 7.44 -4.81 17.48
C ALA A 374 7.21 -5.12 18.97
N THR A 375 8.23 -5.68 19.64
CA THR A 375 8.19 -5.97 21.08
C THR A 375 8.09 -4.69 21.91
N LEU A 376 8.81 -3.64 21.52
CA LEU A 376 8.73 -2.33 22.19
C LEU A 376 7.32 -1.72 22.07
N ILE A 377 6.73 -1.75 20.87
CA ILE A 377 5.37 -1.26 20.64
C ILE A 377 4.36 -2.03 21.51
N ASP A 378 4.44 -3.37 21.48
CA ASP A 378 3.55 -4.24 22.26
C ASP A 378 3.68 -4.00 23.78
N SER A 379 4.91 -3.90 24.29
CA SER A 379 5.18 -3.59 25.69
C SER A 379 4.62 -2.23 26.09
N LYS A 380 4.87 -1.18 25.29
CA LYS A 380 4.40 0.17 25.60
C LYS A 380 2.88 0.29 25.55
N LEU A 381 2.24 -0.39 24.60
CA LEU A 381 0.79 -0.49 24.56
C LEU A 381 0.26 -1.22 25.80
N GLY A 382 0.89 -2.33 26.19
CA GLY A 382 0.52 -3.08 27.40
C GLY A 382 0.64 -2.27 28.69
N ASP A 383 1.75 -1.53 28.86
CA ASP A 383 1.96 -0.64 30.00
C ASP A 383 0.85 0.43 30.04
N TYR A 384 0.59 1.09 28.91
CA TYR A 384 -0.45 2.12 28.81
C TYR A 384 -1.84 1.58 29.18
N LEU A 385 -2.21 0.40 28.67
CA LEU A 385 -3.52 -0.22 28.92
C LEU A 385 -3.67 -0.73 30.37
N THR A 386 -2.56 -0.98 31.07
CA THR A 386 -2.58 -1.31 32.51
C THR A 386 -2.98 -0.09 33.33
N ASP A 387 -2.44 1.07 32.99
CA ASP A 387 -2.73 2.34 33.68
C ASP A 387 -4.03 2.99 33.19
N ASN A 388 -4.44 2.70 31.95
CA ASN A 388 -5.61 3.27 31.28
C ASN A 388 -6.43 2.14 30.63
N PRO A 389 -7.31 1.46 31.41
CA PRO A 389 -8.05 0.31 30.92
C PRO A 389 -8.98 0.68 29.75
N LEU A 390 -8.59 0.27 28.54
CA LEU A 390 -9.39 0.36 27.32
C LEU A 390 -9.57 -1.03 26.74
N GLN A 391 -10.81 -1.40 26.39
CA GLN A 391 -11.06 -2.60 25.61
C GLN A 391 -10.84 -2.26 24.14
N ILE A 392 -9.70 -2.66 23.57
CA ILE A 392 -9.41 -2.40 22.15
C ILE A 392 -10.17 -3.40 21.28
N ASP A 393 -11.01 -2.88 20.38
CA ASP A 393 -11.82 -3.70 19.48
C ASP A 393 -11.19 -3.82 18.09
N LYS A 394 -10.42 -2.81 17.66
CA LYS A 394 -9.87 -2.70 16.30
C LYS A 394 -8.44 -2.15 16.31
N VAL A 395 -7.60 -2.69 15.43
CA VAL A 395 -6.27 -2.16 15.16
C VAL A 395 -6.12 -1.87 13.67
N TRP A 396 -5.58 -0.70 13.38
CA TRP A 396 -4.95 -0.40 12.11
C TRP A 396 -3.51 0.03 12.35
N GLY A 397 -2.61 -0.38 11.48
CA GLY A 397 -1.25 0.13 11.51
C GLY A 397 -0.54 -0.08 10.19
N ALA A 398 0.55 0.64 10.01
CA ALA A 398 1.38 0.51 8.83
C ALA A 398 2.83 0.84 9.22
N LEU A 399 3.73 -0.11 8.99
CA LEU A 399 5.10 -0.07 9.50
C LEU A 399 6.05 -0.71 8.48
N GLU A 400 7.34 -0.73 8.81
CA GLU A 400 8.33 -1.60 8.19
C GLU A 400 7.91 -3.08 8.21
N ALA A 401 8.26 -3.82 7.15
CA ALA A 401 7.80 -5.19 6.93
C ALA A 401 8.03 -6.15 8.09
N ASN A 402 9.27 -6.25 8.58
CA ASN A 402 9.61 -7.19 9.64
C ASN A 402 8.95 -6.79 10.97
N THR A 403 8.82 -5.49 11.22
CA THR A 403 8.08 -4.95 12.37
C THR A 403 6.60 -5.34 12.29
N ALA A 404 5.94 -5.06 11.16
CA ALA A 404 4.53 -5.38 10.95
C ALA A 404 4.26 -6.88 11.10
N LYS A 405 5.11 -7.73 10.51
CA LYS A 405 4.99 -9.19 10.59
C LYS A 405 5.13 -9.71 12.03
N ALA A 406 6.13 -9.20 12.77
CA ALA A 406 6.33 -9.58 14.16
C ALA A 406 5.24 -9.03 15.11
N LEU A 407 4.68 -7.86 14.81
CA LEU A 407 3.71 -7.20 15.67
C LEU A 407 2.30 -7.80 15.57
N ARG A 408 1.87 -8.26 14.40
CA ARG A 408 0.54 -8.87 14.20
C ARG A 408 0.19 -9.97 15.22
N PRO A 409 1.01 -11.02 15.43
CA PRO A 409 0.70 -12.05 16.41
C PRO A 409 0.68 -11.51 17.85
N LEU A 410 1.63 -10.62 18.21
CA LEU A 410 1.68 -10.02 19.54
C LEU A 410 0.37 -9.27 19.87
N LEU A 411 -0.13 -8.47 18.93
CA LEU A 411 -1.39 -7.73 19.12
C LEU A 411 -2.61 -8.65 19.20
N LYS A 412 -2.67 -9.69 18.36
CA LYS A 412 -3.77 -10.67 18.40
C LYS A 412 -3.82 -11.36 19.76
N ASP A 413 -2.67 -11.80 20.26
CA ASP A 413 -2.59 -12.53 21.53
C ASP A 413 -2.89 -11.60 22.71
N ARG A 414 -2.34 -10.38 22.71
CA ARG A 414 -2.58 -9.38 23.77
C ARG A 414 -4.03 -8.94 23.86
N LEU A 415 -4.65 -8.68 22.71
CA LEU A 415 -5.98 -8.06 22.64
C LEU A 415 -7.10 -9.09 22.45
N GLY A 416 -6.77 -10.37 22.24
CA GLY A 416 -7.75 -11.42 21.96
C GLY A 416 -8.51 -11.20 20.65
N LEU A 417 -7.93 -10.48 19.69
CA LEU A 417 -8.60 -10.05 18.48
C LEU A 417 -8.42 -11.03 17.32
N SER A 418 -9.44 -11.07 16.47
CA SER A 418 -9.37 -11.81 15.22
C SER A 418 -8.45 -11.10 14.22
N ARG A 419 -8.07 -11.81 13.16
CA ARG A 419 -7.28 -11.20 12.08
C ARG A 419 -8.03 -10.08 11.35
N ALA A 420 -9.35 -10.18 11.21
CA ALA A 420 -10.14 -9.15 10.54
C ALA A 420 -10.13 -7.81 11.32
N ASP A 421 -9.86 -7.89 12.62
CA ASP A 421 -9.80 -6.74 13.52
C ASP A 421 -8.38 -6.20 13.72
N VAL A 422 -7.34 -6.94 13.31
CA VAL A 422 -5.93 -6.53 13.41
C VAL A 422 -5.33 -6.36 12.02
N VAL A 423 -5.44 -5.14 11.47
CA VAL A 423 -4.92 -4.81 10.14
C VAL A 423 -3.62 -4.02 10.27
N VAL A 424 -2.48 -4.72 10.28
CA VAL A 424 -1.14 -4.08 10.26
C VAL A 424 -0.49 -4.30 8.90
N LYS A 425 -0.26 -3.23 8.15
CA LYS A 425 0.29 -3.24 6.79
C LYS A 425 1.79 -3.04 6.74
N VAL A 426 2.37 -3.50 5.64
CA VAL A 426 3.76 -3.24 5.27
C VAL A 426 3.78 -2.02 4.35
N TYR A 427 4.46 -0.95 4.76
CA TYR A 427 4.63 0.25 3.93
C TYR A 427 6.02 0.31 3.28
N TRP A 428 7.03 -0.26 3.94
CA TRP A 428 8.40 -0.24 3.44
C TRP A 428 9.20 -1.45 3.93
N ARG A 429 10.37 -1.65 3.32
CA ARG A 429 11.39 -2.65 3.66
C ARG A 429 12.74 -1.97 3.61
N HIS A 430 13.70 -2.43 4.42
CA HIS A 430 15.09 -2.14 4.14
C HIS A 430 15.50 -2.80 2.83
N ASP A 431 16.29 -2.07 2.04
CA ASP A 431 16.75 -2.50 0.74
C ASP A 431 17.83 -3.59 0.82
#